data_AF-A0A7C7X334-F1
#
_entry.id   AF-A0A7C7X334-F1
#
_cell.length_a   1.000
_cell.length_b   1.000
_cell.length_c   1.000
_cell.angle_alpha   90.00
_cell.angle_beta   90.00
_cell.angle_gamma   90.00
#
_symmetry.space_group_name_H-M   'P 1'
#
loop_
_entity.id
_entity.type
_entity.pdbx_description
1 polymer ?
#
loop_
_entity_poly.entity_id
_entity_poly.type
_entity_poly.pdbx_seq_one_letter_code
_entity_poly.pdbx_strand_id
1 'polypeptide(L)'
;MFFTSQQRETIEALSELIIPTTDTPGAITAEVPEFIELIVAEWYDTNDRERFMRGLTEVDERTQALAGVVFAQSGADTQAEILSGLEAEGRARIASEEDALSPFFQQFRGLVLSGYYSSEIGLREELLYQPIPGRFDGCVDISEVTRSVSDGN
;
A
#
# COMPACT_ATOMS: atom_id res chain seq x y z
N MET A 1 -1.58 6.97 20.66
CA MET A 1 -0.67 6.27 19.76
C MET A 1 -0.52 4.85 20.27
N PHE A 2 -0.86 3.90 19.41
CA PHE A 2 -0.80 2.45 19.61
C PHE A 2 0.62 1.92 19.39
N PHE A 3 1.30 2.37 18.33
CA PHE A 3 2.69 1.98 18.07
C PHE A 3 3.68 2.77 18.92
N THR A 4 4.77 2.11 19.30
CA THR A 4 5.94 2.79 19.88
C THR A 4 6.62 3.68 18.83
N SER A 5 7.47 4.63 19.27
CA SER A 5 8.22 5.48 18.34
C SER A 5 9.05 4.67 17.35
N GLN A 6 9.75 3.63 17.83
CA GLN A 6 10.58 2.77 16.98
C GLN A 6 9.75 2.04 15.93
N GLN A 7 8.58 1.50 16.33
CA GLN A 7 7.68 0.81 15.41
C GLN A 7 7.14 1.77 14.33
N ARG A 8 6.83 3.01 14.71
CA ARG A 8 6.39 4.02 13.76
C ARG A 8 7.48 4.35 12.75
N GLU A 9 8.71 4.57 13.20
CA GLU A 9 9.85 4.82 12.31
C GLU A 9 10.06 3.65 11.32
N THR A 10 9.92 2.40 11.77
CA THR A 10 9.99 1.22 10.91
C THR A 10 8.84 1.19 9.89
N ILE A 11 7.61 1.52 10.30
CA ILE A 11 6.44 1.58 9.41
C ILE A 11 6.59 2.71 8.38
N GLU A 12 7.04 3.88 8.79
CA GLU A 12 7.32 5.02 7.91
C GLU A 12 8.35 4.62 6.84
N ALA A 13 9.50 4.10 7.26
CA ALA A 13 10.56 3.67 6.34
C ALA A 13 10.08 2.57 5.38
N LEU A 14 9.37 1.55 5.86
CA LEU A 14 8.82 0.49 5.00
C LEU A 14 7.77 1.03 4.02
N SER A 15 6.90 1.93 4.46
CA SER A 15 5.84 2.49 3.62
C SER A 15 6.44 3.32 2.48
N GLU A 16 7.45 4.14 2.80
CA GLU A 16 8.14 4.97 1.82
C GLU A 16 8.92 4.13 0.80
N LEU A 17 9.42 2.94 1.16
CA LEU A 17 10.04 2.05 0.18
C LEU A 17 9.03 1.43 -0.78
N ILE A 18 7.77 1.24 -0.37
CA ILE A 18 6.72 0.67 -1.21
C ILE A 18 6.13 1.73 -2.15
N ILE A 19 5.88 2.94 -1.65
CA ILE A 19 5.48 4.10 -2.46
C ILE A 19 6.40 5.27 -2.11
N PRO A 20 7.55 5.40 -2.81
CA PRO A 20 8.51 6.46 -2.54
C PRO A 20 8.06 7.80 -3.09
N THR A 21 8.46 8.86 -2.41
CA THR A 21 8.41 10.22 -2.97
C THR A 21 9.31 10.30 -4.19
N THR A 22 8.72 10.64 -5.34
CA THR A 22 9.43 10.88 -6.60
C THR A 22 8.97 12.21 -7.18
N ASP A 23 8.35 12.22 -8.36
CA ASP A 23 7.65 13.40 -8.90
C ASP A 23 6.28 13.60 -8.22
N THR A 24 5.74 12.54 -7.61
CA THR A 24 4.53 12.56 -6.77
C THR A 24 4.89 12.37 -5.30
N PRO A 25 4.07 12.87 -4.35
CA PRO A 25 4.30 12.65 -2.93
C PRO A 25 4.24 11.16 -2.56
N GLY A 26 5.13 10.69 -1.68
CA GLY A 26 5.19 9.30 -1.24
C GLY A 26 4.22 8.94 -0.13
N ALA A 27 4.35 7.70 0.38
CA ALA A 27 3.47 7.13 1.40
C ALA A 27 3.41 7.97 2.69
N ILE A 28 4.54 8.50 3.16
CA ILE A 28 4.58 9.31 4.39
C ILE A 28 3.76 10.59 4.19
N THR A 29 3.94 11.28 3.06
CA THR A 29 3.20 12.52 2.78
C THR A 29 1.70 12.27 2.60
N ALA A 30 1.33 11.06 2.16
CA ALA A 30 -0.04 10.60 2.05
C ALA A 30 -0.65 10.08 3.37
N GLU A 31 0.03 10.28 4.52
CA GLU A 31 -0.44 9.88 5.86
C GLU A 31 -0.74 8.37 5.97
N VAL A 32 -0.04 7.56 5.17
CA VAL A 32 -0.18 6.09 5.17
C VAL A 32 0.23 5.47 6.51
N PRO A 33 1.31 5.90 7.20
CA PRO A 33 1.66 5.36 8.52
C PRO A 33 0.54 5.53 9.56
N GLU A 34 -0.13 6.68 9.57
CA GLU A 34 -1.26 6.98 10.44
C GLU A 34 -2.47 6.11 10.10
N PHE A 35 -2.75 5.91 8.80
CA PHE A 35 -3.77 4.98 8.34
C PHE A 35 -3.49 3.55 8.82
N ILE A 36 -2.26 3.07 8.70
CA ILE A 36 -1.86 1.74 9.20
C ILE A 36 -2.07 1.63 10.71
N GLU A 37 -1.67 2.64 11.48
CA GLU A 37 -1.86 2.66 12.93
C GLU A 37 -3.35 2.57 13.30
N LEU A 38 -4.22 3.32 12.62
CA LEU A 38 -5.67 3.25 12.81
C LEU A 38 -6.23 1.86 12.53
N ILE A 39 -5.87 1.26 11.39
CA ILE A 39 -6.40 -0.06 11.01
C ILE A 39 -5.94 -1.14 11.99
N VAL A 40 -4.66 -1.16 12.36
CA VAL A 40 -4.11 -2.17 13.27
C VAL A 40 -4.63 -1.99 14.70
N ALA A 41 -4.81 -0.74 15.15
CA ALA A 41 -5.32 -0.45 16.49
C ALA A 41 -6.82 -0.78 16.59
N GLU A 42 -7.63 -0.33 15.65
CA GLU A 42 -9.09 -0.28 15.82
C GLU A 42 -9.85 -1.37 15.04
N TRP A 43 -9.30 -1.89 13.93
CA TRP A 43 -10.04 -2.77 13.01
C TRP A 43 -9.54 -4.21 13.01
N TYR A 44 -8.25 -4.44 13.25
CA TYR A 44 -7.72 -5.78 13.33
C TYR A 44 -8.28 -6.51 14.56
N ASP A 45 -8.66 -7.77 14.36
CA ASP A 45 -8.89 -8.67 15.48
C ASP A 45 -7.56 -8.98 16.19
N THR A 46 -7.64 -9.63 17.36
CA THR A 46 -6.46 -9.94 18.17
C THR A 46 -5.43 -10.76 17.39
N ASN A 47 -5.88 -11.71 16.58
CA ASN A 47 -4.99 -12.64 15.89
C ASN A 47 -4.24 -11.97 14.74
N ASP A 48 -4.94 -11.15 13.94
CA ASP A 48 -4.32 -10.38 12.88
C ASP A 48 -3.39 -9.29 13.44
N ARG A 49 -3.78 -8.65 14.54
CA ARG A 49 -2.93 -7.67 15.24
C ARG A 49 -1.64 -8.32 15.74
N GLU A 50 -1.71 -9.45 16.44
CA GLU A 50 -0.53 -10.16 16.93
C GLU A 50 0.42 -10.57 15.80
N ARG A 51 -0.12 -11.04 14.67
CA ARG A 51 0.67 -11.39 13.49
C ARG A 51 1.35 -10.20 12.86
N PHE A 52 0.64 -9.09 12.72
CA PHE A 52 1.21 -7.85 12.20
C PHE A 52 2.37 -7.37 13.09
N MET A 53 2.16 -7.36 14.41
CA MET A 53 3.19 -6.95 15.38
C MET A 53 4.40 -7.89 15.37
N ARG A 54 4.19 -9.19 15.19
CA ARG A 54 5.28 -10.16 15.03
C ARG A 54 6.05 -9.90 13.74
N GLY A 55 5.37 -9.72 12.61
CA GLY A 55 6.04 -9.40 11.35
C GLY A 55 6.84 -8.10 11.43
N LEU A 56 6.32 -7.08 12.10
CA LEU A 56 7.05 -5.83 12.34
C LEU A 56 8.31 -6.05 13.20
N THR A 57 8.22 -6.90 14.23
CA THR A 57 9.38 -7.29 15.05
C THR A 57 10.42 -8.04 14.22
N GLU A 58 9.99 -8.98 13.37
CA GLU A 58 10.87 -9.76 12.51
C GLU A 58 11.67 -8.89 11.52
N VAL A 59 11.10 -7.77 11.05
CA VAL A 59 11.82 -6.80 10.20
C VAL A 59 13.04 -6.25 10.94
N ASP A 60 12.85 -5.79 12.18
CA ASP A 60 13.94 -5.24 12.98
C ASP A 60 14.95 -6.32 13.38
N GLU A 61 14.50 -7.53 13.73
CA GLU A 61 15.40 -8.65 14.04
C GLU A 61 16.29 -9.05 12.86
N ARG A 62 15.71 -9.13 11.65
CA ARG A 62 16.47 -9.44 10.42
C ARG A 62 17.47 -8.33 10.11
N THR A 63 17.08 -7.07 10.28
CA THR A 63 17.99 -5.93 10.08
C THR A 63 19.12 -5.94 11.09
N GLN A 64 18.81 -6.21 12.37
CA GLN A 64 19.80 -6.31 13.43
C GLN A 64 20.80 -7.44 13.15
N ALA A 65 20.34 -8.57 12.62
CA ALA A 65 21.21 -9.68 12.25
C ALA A 65 22.13 -9.35 11.05
N LEU A 66 21.64 -8.56 10.09
CA LEU A 66 22.37 -8.21 8.86
C LEU A 66 23.33 -7.02 9.05
N ALA A 67 22.91 -5.99 9.78
CA ALA A 67 23.58 -4.69 9.84
C ALA A 67 23.86 -4.19 11.27
N GLY A 68 23.38 -4.89 12.31
CA GLY A 68 23.63 -4.52 13.71
C GLY A 68 22.82 -3.31 14.21
N VAL A 69 21.84 -2.85 13.44
CA VAL A 69 20.91 -1.76 13.77
C VAL A 69 19.47 -2.15 13.42
N VAL A 70 18.51 -1.41 13.97
CA VAL A 70 17.08 -1.52 13.61
C VAL A 70 16.81 -1.00 12.20
N PHE A 71 15.70 -1.41 11.60
CA PHE A 71 15.40 -1.18 10.18
C PHE A 71 15.42 0.30 9.79
N ALA A 72 14.73 1.15 10.56
CA ALA A 72 14.65 2.58 10.28
C ALA A 72 16.02 3.29 10.35
N GLN A 73 17.00 2.72 11.05
CA GLN A 73 18.35 3.25 11.19
C GLN A 73 19.34 2.63 10.19
N SER A 74 18.91 1.63 9.42
CA SER A 74 19.74 1.00 8.40
C SER A 74 19.80 1.85 7.12
N GLY A 75 20.85 1.65 6.32
CA GLY A 75 21.00 2.34 5.05
C GLY A 75 20.04 1.81 3.98
N ALA A 76 19.81 2.61 2.93
CA ALA A 76 18.87 2.29 1.85
C ALA A 76 19.12 0.91 1.21
N ASP A 77 20.38 0.52 1.01
CA ASP A 77 20.73 -0.79 0.45
C ASP A 77 20.27 -1.94 1.36
N THR A 78 20.49 -1.83 2.67
CA THR A 78 20.03 -2.82 3.66
C THR A 78 18.51 -2.87 3.72
N GLN A 79 17.85 -1.71 3.71
CA GLN A 79 16.39 -1.65 3.72
C GLN A 79 15.78 -2.31 2.49
N ALA A 80 16.36 -2.06 1.30
CA ALA A 80 15.94 -2.68 0.04
C ALA A 80 16.17 -4.20 0.03
N GLU A 81 17.29 -4.67 0.59
CA GLU A 81 17.59 -6.10 0.74
C GLU A 81 16.56 -6.80 1.64
N ILE A 82 16.28 -6.22 2.81
CA ILE A 82 15.28 -6.74 3.75
C ILE A 82 13.88 -6.78 3.10
N LEU A 83 13.46 -5.70 2.44
CA LEU A 83 12.16 -5.63 1.77
C LEU A 83 12.04 -6.69 0.65
N SER A 84 13.08 -6.83 -0.17
CA SER A 84 13.13 -7.82 -1.25
C SER A 84 13.07 -9.25 -0.71
N GLY A 85 13.75 -9.52 0.41
CA GLY A 85 13.70 -10.81 1.10
C GLY A 85 12.31 -11.14 1.63
N LEU A 86 11.65 -10.17 2.28
CA LEU A 86 10.28 -10.32 2.78
C LEU A 86 9.28 -10.57 1.64
N GLU A 87 9.43 -9.89 0.52
CA GLU A 87 8.58 -10.10 -0.65
C GLU A 87 8.79 -11.49 -1.26
N ALA A 88 10.04 -11.91 -1.45
CA ALA A 88 10.37 -13.22 -2.01
C ALA A 88 9.84 -14.36 -1.13
N GLU A 89 10.00 -14.25 0.19
CA GLU A 89 9.46 -15.20 1.16
C GLU A 89 7.93 -15.23 1.11
N GLY A 90 7.28 -14.07 1.09
CA GLY A 90 5.83 -13.99 0.99
C GLY A 90 5.28 -14.66 -0.28
N ARG A 91 5.92 -14.44 -1.43
CA ARG A 91 5.56 -15.12 -2.68
C ARG A 91 5.75 -16.64 -2.58
N ALA A 92 6.84 -17.10 -1.99
CA ALA A 92 7.11 -18.53 -1.83
C ALA A 92 6.05 -19.21 -0.94
N ARG A 93 5.67 -18.61 0.19
CA ARG A 93 4.63 -19.12 1.09
C ARG A 93 3.25 -19.21 0.44
N ILE A 94 2.90 -18.21 -0.39
CA ILE A 94 1.63 -18.24 -1.15
C ILE A 94 1.65 -19.38 -2.16
N ALA A 95 2.78 -19.57 -2.87
CA ALA A 95 2.91 -20.63 -3.86
C ALA A 95 2.94 -22.03 -3.26
N SER A 96 3.40 -22.19 -2.01
CA SER A 96 3.43 -23.48 -1.31
C SER A 96 2.11 -23.85 -0.65
N GLU A 97 1.10 -22.98 -0.66
CA GLU A 97 -0.15 -23.13 0.11
C GLU A 97 0.09 -23.40 1.62
N GLU A 98 1.29 -23.12 2.14
CA GLU A 98 1.67 -23.41 3.53
C GLU A 98 0.97 -22.50 4.54
N ASP A 99 0.41 -21.39 4.07
CA ASP A 99 -0.24 -20.39 4.92
C ASP A 99 -1.64 -20.11 4.38
N ALA A 100 -2.67 -20.51 5.14
CA ALA A 100 -4.05 -20.13 4.85
C ALA A 100 -4.28 -18.61 4.99
N LEU A 101 -3.27 -17.88 5.48
CA LEU A 101 -3.31 -16.48 5.85
C LEU A 101 -2.22 -15.71 5.13
N SER A 102 -2.46 -14.42 4.88
CA SER A 102 -1.54 -13.61 4.08
C SER A 102 -0.21 -13.37 4.80
N PRO A 103 0.95 -13.62 4.15
CA PRO A 103 2.26 -13.28 4.71
C PRO A 103 2.37 -11.79 5.05
N PHE A 104 3.18 -11.45 6.07
CA PHE A 104 3.33 -10.07 6.58
C PHE A 104 3.57 -9.04 5.48
N PHE A 105 4.51 -9.31 4.55
CA PHE A 105 4.79 -8.38 3.45
C PHE A 105 3.54 -8.06 2.62
N GLN A 106 2.72 -9.06 2.29
CA GLN A 106 1.54 -8.85 1.45
C GLN A 106 0.44 -8.12 2.21
N GLN A 107 0.28 -8.43 3.50
CA GLN A 107 -0.62 -7.69 4.37
C GLN A 107 -0.20 -6.22 4.48
N PHE A 108 1.08 -5.95 4.78
CA PHE A 108 1.63 -4.61 4.92
C PHE A 108 1.54 -3.81 3.60
N ARG A 109 1.97 -4.42 2.49
CA ARG A 109 1.86 -3.81 1.15
C ARG A 109 0.41 -3.50 0.79
N GLY A 110 -0.52 -4.38 1.11
CA GLY A 110 -1.95 -4.15 0.92
C GLY A 110 -2.47 -2.93 1.69
N LEU A 111 -2.02 -2.73 2.93
CA LEU A 111 -2.35 -1.54 3.71
C LEU A 111 -1.73 -0.27 3.10
N VAL A 112 -0.47 -0.31 2.66
CA VAL A 112 0.20 0.84 2.05
C VAL A 112 -0.52 1.28 0.77
N LEU A 113 -0.83 0.33 -0.11
CA LEU A 113 -1.58 0.59 -1.34
C LEU A 113 -2.98 1.15 -1.03
N SER A 114 -3.69 0.54 -0.09
CA SER A 114 -5.05 0.97 0.28
C SER A 114 -5.06 2.37 0.90
N GLY A 115 -4.13 2.64 1.82
CA GLY A 115 -3.98 3.95 2.45
C GLY A 115 -3.63 5.02 1.43
N TYR A 116 -2.66 4.76 0.55
CA TYR A 116 -2.26 5.72 -0.46
C TYR A 116 -3.38 6.01 -1.46
N TYR A 117 -4.02 4.99 -2.04
CA TYR A 117 -5.08 5.18 -3.04
C TYR A 117 -6.43 5.64 -2.50
N SER A 118 -6.61 5.64 -1.17
CA SER A 118 -7.75 6.29 -0.53
C SER A 118 -7.43 7.69 0.02
N SER A 119 -6.17 8.10 -0.01
CA SER A 119 -5.74 9.44 0.39
C SER A 119 -6.11 10.49 -0.66
N GLU A 120 -6.26 11.73 -0.24
CA GLU A 120 -6.48 12.87 -1.13
C GLU A 120 -5.37 13.01 -2.18
N ILE A 121 -4.13 12.69 -1.81
CA ILE A 121 -2.96 12.71 -2.69
C ILE A 121 -3.08 11.62 -3.76
N GLY A 122 -3.28 10.36 -3.36
CA GLY A 122 -3.40 9.25 -4.31
C GLY A 122 -4.59 9.42 -5.25
N LEU A 123 -5.72 9.94 -4.76
CA LEU A 123 -6.91 10.20 -5.58
C LEU A 123 -6.70 11.33 -6.61
N ARG A 124 -5.87 12.34 -6.31
CA ARG A 124 -5.63 13.46 -7.25
C ARG A 124 -4.61 13.12 -8.33
N GLU A 125 -3.55 12.40 -7.97
CA GLU A 125 -2.42 12.16 -8.85
C GLU A 125 -2.64 10.98 -9.82
N GLU A 126 -3.30 9.89 -9.39
CA GLU A 126 -3.47 8.69 -10.25
C GLU A 126 -4.79 8.62 -11.01
N LEU A 127 -5.89 9.14 -10.46
CA LEU A 127 -7.23 8.91 -11.05
C LEU A 127 -7.63 9.92 -12.14
N LEU A 128 -6.73 10.83 -12.57
CA LEU A 128 -7.08 11.97 -13.43
C LEU A 128 -8.41 12.56 -12.99
N TYR A 129 -8.52 12.92 -11.70
CA TYR A 129 -9.79 13.32 -11.10
C TYR A 129 -10.46 14.38 -11.97
N GLN A 130 -11.49 13.96 -12.71
CA GLN A 130 -12.28 14.80 -13.58
C GLN A 130 -13.59 15.03 -12.82
N PRO A 131 -13.72 16.11 -12.01
CA PRO A 131 -14.86 16.31 -11.11
C PRO A 131 -16.23 16.49 -11.79
N ILE A 132 -16.34 16.24 -13.09
CA ILE A 132 -17.53 16.54 -13.88
C ILE A 132 -17.70 15.41 -14.91
N PRO A 133 -18.71 14.52 -14.78
CA PRO A 133 -19.18 13.78 -15.95
C PRO A 133 -19.63 14.85 -16.94
N GLY A 134 -19.04 14.83 -18.13
CA GLY A 134 -19.20 15.85 -19.16
C GLY A 134 -20.60 16.46 -19.21
N ARG A 135 -20.65 17.77 -19.38
CA ARG A 135 -21.88 18.56 -19.54
C ARG A 135 -22.94 17.77 -20.31
N PHE A 136 -24.04 17.43 -19.64
CA PHE A 136 -25.21 16.85 -20.30
C PHE A 136 -25.88 17.95 -21.12
N ASP A 137 -25.55 18.05 -22.41
CA ASP A 137 -26.31 18.87 -23.35
C ASP A 137 -27.61 18.13 -23.69
N GLY A 138 -28.62 18.30 -22.84
CA GLY A 138 -29.94 17.67 -22.96
C GLY A 138 -30.82 18.14 -24.13
N CYS A 139 -30.23 18.85 -25.09
CA CYS A 139 -30.91 19.33 -26.30
C CYS A 139 -30.03 19.07 -27.51
N VAL A 140 -29.99 17.81 -27.95
CA VAL A 140 -29.58 17.47 -29.32
C VAL A 140 -30.84 17.07 -30.07
N ASP A 141 -31.06 17.65 -31.24
CA ASP A 141 -32.22 17.36 -32.06
C ASP A 141 -32.17 15.89 -32.53
N ILE A 142 -33.28 15.16 -32.38
CA ILE A 142 -33.33 13.70 -32.57
C ILE A 142 -33.07 13.25 -34.02
N SER A 143 -32.97 14.20 -34.96
CA SER A 143 -32.72 13.95 -36.37
C SER A 143 -31.26 13.56 -36.69
N GLU A 144 -30.31 13.81 -35.78
CA GLU A 144 -28.90 13.48 -36.00
C GLU A 144 -28.51 12.06 -35.51
N VAL A 145 -29.39 11.37 -34.78
CA VAL A 145 -29.20 9.96 -34.39
C VAL A 145 -29.83 9.03 -35.43
N THR A 146 -29.39 9.16 -36.69
CA THR A 146 -29.74 8.16 -37.71
C THR A 146 -28.84 6.94 -37.56
N ARG A 147 -29.35 5.99 -36.76
CA ARG A 147 -29.18 4.52 -36.85
C ARG A 147 -28.07 4.08 -37.81
N SER A 148 -26.89 3.75 -37.27
CA SER A 148 -25.90 2.96 -37.99
C SER A 148 -26.54 1.64 -38.40
N VAL A 149 -26.72 1.50 -39.72
CA VAL A 149 -27.09 0.26 -40.37
C VAL A 149 -25.96 -0.74 -40.14
N SER A 150 -26.32 -1.89 -39.56
CA SER A 150 -25.49 -3.09 -39.51
C SER A 150 -25.37 -3.64 -40.94
N ASP A 151 -24.31 -3.28 -41.64
CA ASP A 151 -23.83 -4.08 -42.77
C ASP A 151 -23.07 -5.29 -42.23
N GLY A 152 -23.55 -6.52 -42.50
CA GLY A 152 -22.75 -7.72 -42.24
C GLY A 152 -23.50 -9.05 -42.11
N ASN A 153 -23.82 -9.64 -43.27
CA ASN A 153 -24.03 -11.07 -43.57
C ASN A 153 -25.37 -11.73 -43.20
#